data_AF-A0A5B7X214-F1
#
_entry.id   AF-A0A5B7X214-F1
#
_cell.length_a   1.000
_cell.length_b   1.000
_cell.length_c   1.000
_cell.angle_alpha   90.00
_cell.angle_beta   90.00
_cell.angle_gamma   90.00
#
_symmetry.space_group_name_H-M   'P 1'
#
loop_
_entity.id
_entity.type
_entity.pdbx_description
1 polymer ?
#
loop_
_entity_poly.entity_id
_entity_poly.type
_entity_poly.pdbx_seq_one_letter_code
_entity_poly.pdbx_strand_id
1 'polypeptide(L)'
;MEATSPANSGNFYPAQDSSPVRTSEWFWTLFLTAIPLVGLIMLLVWAFGSGNNINKSSWAKATLLWILVVTGFYVLLFIIFGLSFLSAGNY
;
A
#
# COMPACT_ATOMS: atom_id res chain seq x y z
N MET A 1 -48.75 -1.39 27.63
CA MET A 1 -47.73 -0.52 26.98
C MET A 1 -46.39 -1.14 27.32
N GLU A 2 -45.91 -2.04 26.48
CA GLU A 2 -44.63 -2.73 26.70
C GLU A 2 -43.69 -2.24 25.61
N ALA A 3 -42.67 -1.50 26.03
CA ALA A 3 -41.61 -1.02 25.17
C ALA A 3 -40.76 -2.22 24.76
N THR A 4 -41.02 -2.78 23.58
CA THR A 4 -40.06 -3.70 22.95
C THR A 4 -38.87 -2.88 22.45
N SER A 5 -37.90 -2.73 23.34
CA SER A 5 -36.55 -2.26 23.05
C SER A 5 -36.06 -2.93 21.75
N PRO A 6 -35.65 -2.18 20.71
CA PRO A 6 -35.09 -2.80 19.53
C PRO A 6 -33.86 -3.59 19.98
N ALA A 7 -33.85 -4.86 19.59
CA ALA A 7 -32.77 -5.79 19.88
C ALA A 7 -31.43 -5.10 19.57
N ASN A 8 -30.63 -4.91 20.62
CA ASN A 8 -29.21 -4.60 20.49
C ASN A 8 -28.59 -5.78 19.76
N SER A 9 -28.55 -5.70 18.43
CA SER A 9 -27.85 -6.64 17.57
C SER A 9 -26.37 -6.47 17.89
N GLY A 10 -25.88 -7.29 18.83
CA GLY A 10 -24.48 -7.39 19.16
C GLY A 10 -23.70 -7.56 17.86
N ASN A 11 -23.01 -6.50 17.46
CA ASN A 11 -22.14 -6.53 16.30
C ASN A 11 -20.99 -7.49 16.63
N PHE A 12 -21.11 -8.74 16.17
CA PHE A 12 -20.05 -9.76 16.21
C PHE A 12 -18.99 -9.54 15.12
N TYR A 13 -19.12 -8.46 14.34
CA TYR A 13 -18.04 -7.99 13.50
C TYR A 13 -16.97 -7.38 14.41
N PRO A 14 -15.70 -7.85 14.40
CA PRO A 14 -14.65 -7.11 15.06
C PRO A 14 -14.73 -5.69 14.53
N ALA A 15 -14.84 -4.71 15.43
CA ALA A 15 -14.92 -3.30 15.04
C ALA A 15 -13.69 -3.00 14.19
N GLN A 16 -13.83 -3.02 12.87
CA GLN A 16 -12.79 -2.58 11.96
C GLN A 16 -12.67 -1.09 12.20
N ASP A 17 -11.61 -0.72 12.89
CA ASP A 17 -11.26 0.66 13.17
C ASP A 17 -10.99 1.33 11.81
N SER A 18 -12.06 1.91 11.26
CA SER A 18 -12.09 2.70 10.02
C SER A 18 -11.91 4.19 10.34
N SER A 19 -11.36 4.49 11.52
CA SER A 19 -11.04 5.83 11.95
C SER A 19 -10.23 6.52 10.83
N PRO A 20 -10.72 7.65 10.30
CA PRO A 20 -10.03 8.37 9.24
C PRO A 20 -8.61 8.73 9.71
N VAL A 21 -7.61 8.15 9.04
CA VAL A 21 -6.20 8.44 9.31
C VAL A 21 -5.97 9.94 9.07
N ARG A 22 -5.47 10.64 10.08
CA ARG A 22 -5.24 12.08 9.99
C ARG A 22 -4.15 12.40 8.96
N THR A 23 -4.30 13.51 8.25
CA THR A 23 -3.30 13.98 7.27
C THR A 23 -1.91 14.16 7.88
N SER A 24 -1.82 14.53 9.16
CA SER A 24 -0.56 14.63 9.89
C SER A 24 0.14 13.28 10.11
N GLU A 25 -0.61 12.19 10.29
CA GLU A 25 -0.03 10.84 10.36
C GLU A 25 0.44 10.35 9.00
N TRP A 26 -0.26 10.74 7.93
CA TRP A 26 0.17 10.50 6.56
C TRP A 26 1.47 11.24 6.22
N PHE A 27 1.66 12.45 6.73
CA PHE A 27 2.90 13.20 6.54
C PHE A 27 4.11 12.44 7.11
N TRP A 28 4.03 11.98 8.36
CA TRP A 28 5.09 11.16 8.96
C TRP A 28 5.26 9.82 8.24
N THR A 29 4.15 9.18 7.85
CA THR A 29 4.18 7.95 7.05
C THR A 29 4.97 8.15 5.75
N LEU A 30 4.68 9.21 5.00
CA LEU A 30 5.36 9.54 3.75
C LEU A 30 6.84 9.87 3.98
N PHE A 31 7.15 10.63 5.04
CA PHE A 31 8.52 10.96 5.42
C PHE A 31 9.36 9.72 5.75
N LEU A 32 8.81 8.77 6.51
CA LEU A 32 9.48 7.49 6.78
C LEU A 32 9.63 6.64 5.51
N THR A 33 8.62 6.61 4.64
CA THR A 33 8.68 5.85 3.38
C THR A 33 9.61 6.45 2.34
N ALA A 34 9.98 7.74 2.48
CA ALA A 34 10.98 8.38 1.62
C ALA A 34 12.38 7.75 1.79
N ILE A 35 12.63 7.09 2.93
CA ILE A 35 13.83 6.26 3.11
C ILE A 35 13.54 4.89 2.46
N PRO A 36 14.20 4.53 1.34
CA PRO A 36 13.79 3.39 0.50
C PRO A 36 13.75 2.05 1.24
N LEU A 37 14.71 1.80 2.15
CA LEU A 37 14.74 0.58 2.97
C LEU A 37 13.59 0.54 3.99
N VAL A 38 13.33 1.66 4.69
CA VAL A 38 12.28 1.75 5.71
C VAL A 38 10.90 1.71 5.06
N GLY A 39 10.73 2.40 3.92
CA GLY A 39 9.50 2.39 3.14
C GLY A 39 9.12 0.99 2.66
N LEU A 40 10.08 0.21 2.16
CA LEU A 40 9.83 -1.17 1.74
C LEU A 40 9.40 -2.04 2.92
N ILE A 41 10.09 -1.96 4.07
CA ILE A 41 9.73 -2.74 5.27
C ILE A 41 8.35 -2.35 5.80
N MET A 42 8.04 -1.04 5.89
CA MET A 42 6.72 -0.56 6.32
C MET A 42 5.59 -1.01 5.38
N LEU A 43 5.83 -0.99 4.06
CA LEU A 43 4.87 -1.50 3.07
C LEU A 43 4.59 -2.98 3.29
N LEU A 44 5.62 -3.80 3.55
CA LEU A 44 5.43 -5.23 3.85
C LEU A 44 4.67 -5.45 5.17
N VAL A 45 5.05 -4.72 6.23
CA VAL A 45 4.38 -4.79 7.54
C VAL A 45 2.90 -4.38 7.44
N TRP A 46 2.56 -3.39 6.63
CA TRP A 46 1.16 -2.98 6.41
C TRP A 46 0.41 -3.85 5.40
N ALA A 47 1.09 -4.39 4.40
CA ALA A 47 0.46 -5.29 3.41
C ALA A 47 0.12 -6.65 4.02
N PHE A 48 0.96 -7.17 4.93
CA PHE A 48 0.83 -8.49 5.55
C PHE A 48 0.38 -8.46 7.02
N GLY A 49 0.39 -7.31 7.69
CA GLY A 49 -0.09 -7.17 9.06
C GLY A 49 -1.62 -7.19 9.15
N SER A 50 -2.19 -8.11 9.93
CA SER A 50 -3.65 -8.30 10.04
C SER A 50 -4.36 -7.36 11.01
N GLY A 51 -3.64 -6.49 11.73
CA GLY A 51 -4.17 -5.67 12.83
C GLY A 51 -4.08 -4.15 12.65
N ASN A 52 -3.69 -3.65 11.48
CA ASN A 52 -3.50 -2.21 11.27
C ASN A 52 -4.64 -1.57 10.48
N ASN A 53 -4.86 -0.27 10.72
CA ASN A 53 -5.86 0.60 10.09
C ASN A 53 -6.08 0.29 8.60
N ILE A 54 -7.31 -0.02 8.19
CA ILE A 54 -7.62 -0.61 6.86
C ILE A 54 -7.20 0.28 5.68
N ASN A 55 -7.18 1.59 5.92
CA ASN A 55 -6.78 2.59 4.93
C ASN A 55 -5.27 2.53 4.64
N LYS A 56 -4.43 2.14 5.61
CA LYS A 56 -2.98 2.03 5.43
C LYS A 56 -2.58 0.72 4.75
N SER A 57 -3.26 -0.38 5.09
CA SER A 57 -2.97 -1.69 4.51
C SER A 57 -3.39 -1.78 3.03
N SER A 58 -4.52 -1.19 2.66
CA SER A 58 -4.96 -1.07 1.26
C SER A 58 -4.00 -0.20 0.42
N TRP A 59 -3.58 0.94 0.95
CA TRP A 59 -2.56 1.79 0.31
C TRP A 59 -1.24 1.05 0.10
N ALA A 60 -0.76 0.32 1.11
CA ALA A 60 0.50 -0.40 1.01
C ALA A 60 0.49 -1.47 -0.10
N LYS A 61 -0.61 -2.22 -0.21
CA LYS A 61 -0.81 -3.20 -1.29
C LYS A 61 -0.84 -2.54 -2.66
N ALA A 62 -1.49 -1.39 -2.79
CA ALA A 62 -1.53 -0.63 -4.05
C ALA A 62 -0.14 -0.11 -4.46
N THR A 63 0.64 0.42 -3.52
CA THR A 63 2.01 0.88 -3.78
C THR A 63 2.91 -0.27 -4.23
N LEU A 64 2.76 -1.47 -3.65
CA LEU A 64 3.54 -2.65 -4.01
C LEU A 64 3.23 -3.11 -5.46
N LEU A 65 1.96 -3.04 -5.86
CA LEU A 65 1.54 -3.23 -7.25
C LEU A 65 2.12 -2.16 -8.18
N TRP A 66 2.11 -0.89 -7.77
CA TRP A 66 2.69 0.20 -8.57
C TRP A 66 4.19 0.02 -8.79
N ILE A 67 4.94 -0.41 -7.78
CA ILE A 67 6.37 -0.73 -7.90
C ILE A 67 6.58 -1.84 -8.93
N LEU A 68 5.75 -2.89 -8.89
CA LEU A 68 5.82 -4.00 -9.85
C LEU A 68 5.55 -3.52 -11.28
N VAL A 69 4.50 -2.72 -11.47
CA VAL A 69 4.11 -2.18 -12.79
C VAL A 69 5.21 -1.28 -13.35
N VAL A 70 5.73 -0.35 -12.54
CA VAL A 70 6.80 0.56 -12.95
C VAL A 70 8.07 -0.20 -13.29
N THR A 71 8.44 -1.19 -12.47
CA THR A 71 9.60 -2.05 -12.74
C THR A 71 9.42 -2.82 -14.05
N GLY A 72 8.27 -3.44 -14.27
CA GLY A 72 7.98 -4.16 -15.52
C GLY A 72 7.99 -3.25 -16.74
N PHE A 73 7.45 -2.04 -16.62
CA PHE A 73 7.48 -1.04 -17.68
C PHE A 73 8.91 -0.60 -18.01
N TYR A 74 9.75 -0.28 -17.00
CA TYR A 74 11.15 0.07 -17.21
C TYR A 74 11.94 -1.08 -17.84
N VAL A 75 11.71 -2.33 -17.42
CA VAL A 75 12.35 -3.51 -18.03
C VAL A 75 11.97 -3.63 -19.50
N LEU A 76 10.70 -3.43 -19.86
CA LEU A 76 10.25 -3.46 -21.25
C LEU A 76 10.94 -2.37 -22.09
N LEU A 77 11.02 -1.15 -21.58
CA LEU A 77 11.75 -0.07 -22.25
C LEU A 77 13.25 -0.38 -22.36
N PHE A 78 13.86 -0.95 -21.31
CA PHE A 78 15.27 -1.32 -21.33
C PHE A 78 15.57 -2.42 -22.34
N ILE A 79 14.67 -3.37 -22.57
CA ILE A 79 14.84 -4.38 -23.62
C ILE A 79 14.78 -3.74 -25.01
N ILE A 80 13.81 -2.85 -25.25
CA ILE A 80 13.63 -2.22 -26.57
C ILE A 80 14.78 -1.25 -26.88
N PHE A 81 15.13 -0.38 -25.93
CA PHE A 81 16.14 0.67 -26.11
C PHE A 81 17.57 0.20 -25.77
N GLY A 82 17.74 -0.63 -24.75
CA GLY A 82 19.04 -1.10 -24.29
C GLY A 82 19.70 -2.09 -25.26
N LEU A 83 18.93 -2.96 -25.93
CA LEU A 83 19.47 -3.80 -27.01
C LEU A 83 19.96 -2.96 -28.19
N SER A 84 19.26 -1.87 -28.51
CA SER A 84 19.68 -0.93 -29.55
C SER A 84 20.96 -0.19 -29.18
N PHE A 85 21.12 0.17 -27.90
CA PHE A 85 22.34 0.83 -27.38
C PHE A 85 23.55 -0.13 -27.33
N LEU A 86 23.35 -1.40 -26.96
CA LEU A 86 24.37 -2.45 -26.98
C LEU A 86 24.84 -2.80 -28.40
N SER A 87 23.93 -2.81 -29.38
CA SER A 87 24.28 -2.98 -30.80
C SER A 87 25.07 -1.78 -31.33
N ALA A 88 24.63 -0.55 -31.05
CA ALA A 88 25.29 0.66 -31.52
C ALA A 88 26.71 0.88 -30.97
N GLY A 89 27.03 0.35 -29.79
CA GLY A 89 28.39 0.38 -29.23
C GLY A 89 29.34 -0.70 -29.76
N ASN A 90 28.84 -1.59 -30.64
CA ASN A 90 29.59 -2.73 -31.18
C ASN A 90 30.08 -2.50 -32.62
N TYR A 91 30.10 -1.24 -33.08
CA TYR A 91 30.66 -0.78 -34.36
C TYR A 91 31.69 0.33 -34.11
#